data_AF-A0A8J4S380-F1
#
_entry.id   AF-A0A8J4S380-F1
#
_cell.length_a   1.000
_cell.length_b   1.000
_cell.length_c   1.000
_cell.angle_alpha   90.00
_cell.angle_beta   90.00
_cell.angle_gamma   90.00
#
_symmetry.space_group_name_H-M   'P 1'
#
loop_
_entity.id
_entity.type
_entity.pdbx_description
1 polymer ?
#
loop_
_entity_poly.entity_id
_entity_poly.type
_entity_poly.pdbx_seq_one_letter_code
_entity_poly.pdbx_strand_id
1 'polypeptide(L)'
;CHYTVLHDENKMSAEDVQRLTYHLGYTFARCTRSVSFATPAYYAHLAAGRARFFLNEGSDGASTVGSFNSSSSNFDFTELHNDLKNCMFFI
;
A
#
# COMPACT_ATOMS: atom_id res chain seq x y z
N CYS A 1 -12.58 6.36 8.69
CA CYS A 1 -12.35 6.25 7.23
C CYS A 1 -13.63 6.58 6.50
N HIS A 2 -13.57 7.16 5.30
CA HIS A 2 -14.76 7.41 4.47
C HIS A 2 -14.62 6.59 3.18
N TYR A 3 -15.60 5.72 2.90
CA TYR A 3 -15.60 4.86 1.72
C TYR A 3 -16.55 5.42 0.67
N THR A 4 -16.11 5.45 -0.58
CA THR A 4 -16.93 5.86 -1.73
C THR A 4 -16.80 4.78 -2.80
N VAL A 5 -17.93 4.22 -3.21
CA VAL A 5 -17.98 3.24 -4.30
C VAL A 5 -17.93 4.00 -5.61
N LEU A 6 -16.85 3.84 -6.36
CA LEU A 6 -16.67 4.48 -7.67
C LEU A 6 -17.20 3.61 -8.80
N HIS A 7 -17.10 2.28 -8.64
CA HIS A 7 -17.51 1.30 -9.64
C HIS A 7 -17.92 0.01 -8.94
N ASP A 8 -19.04 -0.58 -9.37
CA ASP A 8 -19.56 -1.85 -8.83
C ASP A 8 -20.33 -2.63 -9.90
N GLU A 9 -19.75 -3.74 -10.36
CA GLU A 9 -20.38 -4.68 -11.29
C GLU A 9 -21.12 -5.82 -10.57
N ASN A 10 -20.79 -6.04 -9.30
CA ASN A 10 -21.33 -7.13 -8.48
C ASN A 10 -22.67 -6.75 -7.82
N LYS A 11 -23.12 -5.49 -7.99
CA LYS A 11 -24.39 -4.96 -7.48
C LYS A 11 -24.55 -5.18 -5.98
N MET A 12 -23.50 -4.89 -5.23
CA MET A 12 -23.48 -5.03 -3.78
C MET A 12 -24.40 -4.01 -3.12
N SER A 13 -25.09 -4.41 -2.06
CA SER A 13 -25.81 -3.46 -1.23
C SER A 13 -24.84 -2.62 -0.39
N ALA A 14 -25.25 -1.41 0.01
CA ALA A 14 -24.44 -0.56 0.89
C ALA A 14 -24.10 -1.26 2.21
N GLU A 15 -25.04 -2.04 2.76
CA GLU A 15 -24.87 -2.84 3.97
C GLU A 15 -23.79 -3.92 3.79
N ASP A 16 -23.76 -4.57 2.63
CA ASP A 16 -22.77 -5.61 2.36
C ASP A 16 -21.37 -5.02 2.19
N VAL A 17 -21.25 -3.85 1.54
CA VAL A 17 -19.98 -3.13 1.42
C VAL A 17 -19.48 -2.69 2.79
N GLN A 18 -20.36 -2.16 3.65
CA GLN A 18 -20.01 -1.78 5.02
C GLN A 18 -19.59 -2.99 5.85
N ARG A 19 -20.34 -4.10 5.79
CA ARG A 19 -20.01 -5.34 6.52
C ARG A 19 -18.69 -5.94 6.05
N LEU A 20 -18.47 -5.99 4.73
CA LEU A 20 -17.25 -6.49 4.13
C LEU A 20 -16.04 -5.66 4.60
N THR A 21 -16.10 -4.33 4.45
CA THR A 21 -15.00 -3.44 4.83
C THR A 21 -14.73 -3.46 6.33
N TYR A 22 -15.77 -3.58 7.16
CA TYR A 22 -15.64 -3.78 8.61
C TYR A 22 -14.90 -5.08 8.94
N HIS A 23 -15.31 -6.22 8.37
CA HIS A 23 -14.63 -7.50 8.60
C HIS A 23 -13.20 -7.52 8.07
N LEU A 24 -12.94 -6.90 6.93
CA LEU A 24 -11.58 -6.77 6.39
C LEU A 24 -10.65 -6.07 7.39
N GLY A 25 -11.14 -5.09 8.15
CA GLY A 25 -10.38 -4.41 9.21
C GLY A 25 -9.91 -5.31 10.36
N TYR A 26 -10.40 -6.55 10.48
CA TYR A 26 -9.95 -7.52 11.49
C TYR A 26 -8.92 -8.53 10.98
N THR A 27 -8.57 -8.49 9.68
CA THR A 27 -7.66 -9.45 9.05
C THR A 27 -6.19 -9.02 9.09
N PHE A 28 -5.87 -7.97 9.85
CA PHE A 28 -4.51 -7.41 9.90
C PHE A 28 -3.57 -8.28 10.72
N ALA A 29 -2.50 -8.79 10.09
CA ALA A 29 -1.62 -9.79 10.68
C ALA A 29 -0.72 -9.27 11.81
N ARG A 30 -0.43 -7.95 11.85
CA ARG A 30 0.48 -7.37 12.86
C ARG A 30 -0.17 -7.12 14.22
N CYS A 31 -1.50 -7.16 14.34
CA CYS A 31 -2.15 -6.92 15.63
C CYS A 31 -3.45 -7.73 15.82
N THR A 32 -3.79 -8.02 17.06
CA THR A 32 -5.02 -8.71 17.45
C THR A 32 -6.21 -7.76 17.64
N ARG A 33 -6.21 -6.63 16.92
CA ARG A 33 -7.22 -5.56 17.03
C ARG A 33 -7.70 -5.13 15.65
N SER A 34 -8.88 -4.52 15.63
CA SER A 34 -9.41 -3.87 14.42
C SER A 34 -8.55 -2.66 14.05
N VAL A 35 -8.29 -2.50 12.75
CA VAL A 35 -7.65 -1.30 12.19
C VAL A 35 -8.67 -0.31 11.64
N SER A 36 -8.27 0.96 11.53
CA SER A 36 -9.17 2.08 11.20
C SER A 36 -9.66 2.13 9.74
N PHE A 37 -9.11 1.30 8.86
CA PHE A 37 -9.52 1.14 7.45
C PHE A 37 -9.17 -0.26 6.93
N ALA A 38 -9.70 -0.66 5.78
CA ALA A 38 -9.58 -2.02 5.26
C ALA A 38 -8.11 -2.49 5.13
N THR A 39 -7.81 -3.66 5.71
CA THR A 39 -6.47 -4.27 5.73
C THR A 39 -5.74 -4.31 4.38
N PRO A 40 -6.38 -4.65 3.24
CA PRO A 40 -5.70 -4.67 1.95
C PRO A 40 -5.08 -3.31 1.57
N ALA A 41 -5.79 -2.20 1.83
CA ALA A 41 -5.27 -0.86 1.57
C ALA A 41 -4.11 -0.53 2.53
N TYR A 42 -4.16 -1.04 3.76
CA TYR A 42 -3.07 -0.86 4.73
C TYR A 42 -1.80 -1.58 4.27
N TYR A 43 -1.94 -2.81 3.77
CA TYR A 43 -0.83 -3.56 3.19
C TYR A 43 -0.23 -2.89 1.96
N ALA A 44 -1.07 -2.33 1.08
CA ALA A 44 -0.57 -1.53 -0.04
C ALA A 44 0.25 -0.33 0.44
N HIS A 45 -0.17 0.34 1.53
CA HIS A 45 0.59 1.42 2.12
C HIS A 45 1.96 0.97 2.67
N LEU A 46 2.00 -0.16 3.37
CA LEU A 46 3.26 -0.75 3.85
C LEU A 46 4.19 -1.17 2.70
N ALA A 47 3.63 -1.80 1.66
CA ALA A 47 4.38 -2.21 0.46
C ALA A 47 4.96 -0.98 -0.27
N ALA A 48 4.17 0.08 -0.46
CA ALA A 48 4.65 1.33 -1.05
C ALA A 48 5.71 2.02 -0.16
N GLY A 49 5.53 2.01 1.16
CA GLY A 49 6.54 2.49 2.11
C GLY A 49 7.85 1.71 2.02
N ARG A 50 7.76 0.38 1.88
CA ARG A 50 8.91 -0.50 1.69
C ARG A 50 9.59 -0.29 0.33
N ALA A 51 8.82 -0.10 -0.74
CA ALA A 51 9.32 0.15 -2.09
C ALA A 51 10.20 1.39 -2.19
N ARG A 52 9.96 2.42 -1.35
CA ARG A 52 10.81 3.62 -1.31
C ARG A 52 12.27 3.32 -0.96
N PHE A 53 12.55 2.28 -0.18
CA PHE A 53 13.93 1.88 0.13
C PHE A 53 14.62 1.18 -1.05
N PHE A 54 13.87 0.75 -2.05
CA PHE A 54 14.37 0.06 -3.24
C PHE A 54 14.50 0.99 -4.45
N LEU A 55 14.18 2.28 -4.28
CA LEU A 55 14.33 3.27 -5.33
C LEU A 55 15.81 3.56 -5.54
N ASN A 56 16.30 3.30 -6.75
CA ASN A 56 17.65 3.57 -7.18
C ASN A 56 17.77 5.05 -7.55
N GLU A 57 17.62 5.94 -6.57
CA GLU A 57 18.01 7.33 -6.76
C GLU A 57 19.53 7.35 -6.86
N GLY A 58 20.06 7.79 -8.00
CA GLY A 58 21.48 7.80 -8.29
C GLY A 58 22.29 8.28 -7.08
N SER A 59 23.03 7.33 -6.51
CA SER A 59 24.08 7.44 -5.49
C SER A 59 24.31 8.83 -4.91
N ASP A 60 24.02 9.00 -3.62
CA ASP A 60 24.99 9.43 -2.60
C ASP A 60 24.28 10.10 -1.41
N GLY A 61 23.96 9.31 -0.36
CA GLY A 61 23.91 9.77 1.03
C GLY A 61 23.14 11.07 1.38
N ALA A 62 22.21 11.55 0.56
CA ALA A 62 21.65 12.88 0.71
C ALA A 62 20.19 12.82 1.17
N SER A 63 19.98 13.22 2.41
CA SER A 63 18.71 13.80 2.84
C SER A 63 18.41 15.05 2.01
N THR A 64 17.75 14.90 0.87
CA THR A 64 17.24 16.04 0.10
C THR A 64 15.81 16.34 0.53
N VAL A 65 15.67 17.40 1.32
CA VAL A 65 14.41 18.13 1.47
C VAL A 65 13.90 18.54 0.10
N GLY A 66 12.59 18.33 -0.13
CA GLY A 66 11.95 18.34 -1.44
C GLY A 66 12.32 19.55 -2.30
N SER A 67 12.99 19.28 -3.41
CA SER A 67 13.06 20.19 -4.55
C SER A 67 12.07 19.69 -5.60
N PHE A 68 10.98 20.44 -5.77
CA PHE A 68 9.94 20.21 -6.78
C PHE A 68 10.48 20.66 -8.14
N ASN A 69 11.37 19.85 -8.72
CA ASN A 69 11.75 19.98 -10.12
C ASN A 69 10.94 18.96 -10.92
N SER A 70 9.95 19.45 -11.67
CA SER A 70 9.13 18.66 -12.59
C SER A 70 9.95 18.24 -13.81
N SER A 71 10.89 17.33 -13.59
CA SER A 71 11.52 16.53 -14.63
C SER A 71 10.98 15.12 -14.43
N SER A 72 10.54 14.46 -15.50
CA SER A 72 10.10 13.07 -15.47
C SER A 72 11.22 12.18 -14.93
N SER A 73 11.28 12.01 -13.62
CA SER A 73 12.22 11.13 -12.95
C SER A 73 11.83 9.71 -13.31
N ASN A 74 12.66 9.02 -14.08
CA ASN A 74 12.55 7.58 -14.23
C ASN A 74 12.73 6.98 -12.82
N PHE A 75 11.61 6.55 -12.22
CA PHE A 75 11.64 5.84 -10.96
C PHE A 75 12.13 4.42 -11.26
N ASP A 76 13.42 4.19 -11.07
CA ASP A 76 14.03 2.87 -11.22
C ASP A 76 14.04 2.16 -9.87
N PHE A 77 13.36 1.03 -9.77
CA PHE A 77 13.31 0.22 -8.55
C PHE A 77 14.21 -1.00 -8.72
N THR A 78 15.01 -1.29 -7.70
CA THR A 78 15.76 -2.56 -7.63
C THR A 78 14.81 -3.75 -7.70
N GLU A 79 15.18 -4.75 -8.51
CA GLU A 79 14.35 -5.95 -8.67
C GLU A 79 14.35 -6.77 -7.37
N LEU A 80 13.16 -7.20 -6.95
CA LEU A 80 12.98 -8.07 -5.79
C LEU A 80 13.39 -9.52 -6.13
N HIS A 81 14.12 -10.17 -5.22
CA HIS A 81 14.49 -11.58 -5.34
C HIS A 81 13.26 -12.48 -5.59
N ASN A 82 13.39 -13.47 -6.47
CA ASN A 82 12.27 -14.31 -6.91
C ASN A 82 11.52 -15.01 -5.77
N ASP A 83 12.25 -15.48 -4.75
CA ASP A 83 11.65 -16.15 -3.58
C ASP A 83 10.73 -15.23 -2.75
N LEU A 84 10.92 -13.91 -2.85
CA LEU A 84 10.17 -12.92 -2.08
C LEU A 84 8.93 -12.41 -2.83
N LYS A 85 8.77 -12.71 -4.13
CA LYS A 85 7.68 -12.21 -4.98
C LYS A 85 6.29 -12.63 -4.47
N ASN A 86 6.19 -13.81 -3.84
CA ASN A 86 4.94 -14.36 -3.30
C ASN A 86 4.86 -14.30 -1.76
N CYS A 87 5.76 -13.55 -1.11
CA CYS A 87 5.76 -13.38 0.34
C CYS A 87 5.35 -11.94 0.70
N MET A 88 4.69 -11.76 1.85
CA MET A 88 4.42 -10.43 2.39
C MET A 88 5.68 -9.82 3.03
N PHE A 89 6.77 -9.64 2.29
CA PHE A 89 8.06 -9.12 2.81
C PHE A 89 8.00 -7.67 3.36
N PHE A 90 6.88 -7.00 3.14
CA PHE A 90 6.56 -5.65 3.64
C PHE A 90 5.77 -5.67 4.96
N ILE A 91 5.29 -6.83 5.40
CA ILE A 91 4.68 -7.05 6.72
C ILE A 91 5.75 -7.19 7.80
#